data_AF-A0A5M9WQI4-F1
#
_entry.id   AF-A0A5M9WQI4-F1
#
_cell.length_a   1.000
_cell.length_b   1.000
_cell.length_c   1.000
_cell.angle_alpha   90.00
_cell.angle_beta   90.00
_cell.angle_gamma   90.00
#
_symmetry.space_group_name_H-M   'P 1'
#
loop_
_entity.id
_entity.type
_entity.pdbx_description
1 polymer ?
#
loop_
_entity_poly.entity_id
_entity_poly.type
_entity_poly.pdbx_seq_one_letter_code
_entity_poly.pdbx_strand_id
1 'polypeptide(L)'
;MRKLHFTASFLIMLFLLICTFPGKAAMASGEGAGVKQKIYFQWMYHTYKQNETKEPVIRKTMVDYSTGLFRHEDTVIDFIDTSKDYSFTEAYGSNTKSPWIRYSTLYTASNQQILKYDSRSNKVSVIGNVSKSTGTIDEIYPDANMYVVEKGPREYLVYSLSTNKLIHRTKERPSEHTSLYVTNLLFHNDFDPEPTKGSLYVTPGKNYVSGRGYVDNPGEYSYEIRPDGSERRLGSYRKKNTDDYVYKKMLTSSTMYKQTKQKRMFKHELIINGKAHTLLESNSAKANYTFGVAQFSPNGKYVVLWVNYTENGRRVPGKEEYRIFDTSSAKLIQTIPINTTGGSSAIDFGLGWVNNNNTDHIMQSGLLNKGALRVIGSNLMTPSRSGNVINASSQREYFYTFDLANYLTINDPVPVKYKGEYMQFQGQGTFRAMDSTIYTPVDELVKLIDGNVNRSKDEIIVKYQDKSFTLNPAKQIMWKNRIYYPLREILTGVSLKLLVESNPQAAEDWKELKIVD
;
A
#
# COMPACT_ATOMS: atom_id res chain seq x y z
N MET A 1 9.64 69.68 17.55
CA MET A 1 8.74 68.69 18.21
C MET A 1 7.40 68.57 17.45
N ARG A 2 7.38 67.91 16.29
CA ARG A 2 6.13 67.55 15.57
C ARG A 2 6.29 66.42 14.53
N LYS A 3 7.32 65.57 14.68
CA LYS A 3 7.59 64.42 13.80
C LYS A 3 7.78 63.07 14.51
N LEU A 4 7.61 63.00 15.84
CA LEU A 4 7.68 61.74 16.60
C LEU A 4 6.32 61.15 16.99
N HIS A 5 5.20 61.87 16.82
CA HIS A 5 3.88 61.35 17.20
C HIS A 5 3.13 60.62 16.07
N PHE A 6 3.58 60.74 14.81
CA PHE A 6 2.93 60.06 13.68
C PHE A 6 3.39 58.61 13.52
N THR A 7 4.65 58.30 13.84
CA THR A 7 5.20 56.94 13.76
C THR A 7 4.78 56.06 14.94
N ALA A 8 4.61 56.62 16.15
CA ALA A 8 4.11 55.88 17.30
C ALA A 8 2.62 55.50 17.15
N SER A 9 1.80 56.38 16.56
CA SER A 9 0.37 56.13 16.35
C SER A 9 0.12 55.07 15.26
N PHE A 10 0.97 55.01 14.24
CA PHE A 10 0.88 53.98 13.18
C PHE A 10 1.33 52.60 13.69
N LEU A 11 2.35 52.55 14.57
CA LEU A 11 2.79 51.29 15.17
C LEU A 11 1.77 50.71 16.16
N ILE A 12 1.07 51.57 16.92
CA ILE A 12 0.03 51.15 17.87
C ILE A 12 -1.26 50.73 17.15
N MET A 13 -1.61 51.37 16.03
CA MET A 13 -2.74 50.90 15.21
C MET A 13 -2.44 49.57 14.49
N LEU A 14 -1.19 49.32 14.09
CA LEU A 14 -0.78 48.03 13.52
C LEU A 14 -0.74 46.92 14.59
N PHE A 15 -0.42 47.24 15.85
CA PHE A 15 -0.48 46.30 16.97
C PHE A 15 -1.90 46.02 17.46
N LEU A 16 -2.82 46.99 17.39
CA LEU A 16 -4.22 46.80 17.79
C LEU A 16 -5.06 46.08 16.72
N LEU A 17 -4.67 46.12 15.45
CA LEU A 17 -5.28 45.29 14.40
C LEU A 17 -4.93 43.80 14.51
N ILE A 18 -3.91 43.45 15.32
CA ILE A 18 -3.48 42.07 15.58
C ILE A 18 -4.23 41.45 16.78
N CYS A 19 -5.02 42.21 17.54
CA CYS A 19 -5.64 41.71 18.78
C CYS A 19 -7.18 41.77 18.88
N THR A 20 -7.95 42.05 17.82
CA THR A 20 -9.42 42.07 17.94
C THR A 20 -10.17 41.53 16.71
N PHE A 21 -10.14 40.21 16.49
CA PHE A 21 -11.24 39.44 15.90
C PHE A 21 -11.18 37.99 16.41
N PRO A 22 -12.20 37.48 17.12
CA PRO A 22 -12.29 36.06 17.47
C PRO A 22 -12.85 35.31 16.24
N GLY A 23 -12.04 35.17 15.21
CA GLY A 23 -12.36 34.41 14.01
C GLY A 23 -11.45 33.20 13.93
N LYS A 24 -12.01 32.00 14.15
CA LYS A 24 -11.45 30.66 13.89
C LYS A 24 -10.18 30.68 13.02
N ALA A 25 -9.04 30.91 13.66
CA ALA A 25 -7.74 30.63 13.06
C ALA A 25 -7.60 29.11 13.09
N ALA A 26 -7.65 28.52 11.90
CA ALA A 26 -7.36 27.12 11.69
C ALA A 26 -6.05 26.78 12.42
N MET A 27 -6.16 25.89 13.42
CA MET A 27 -5.01 25.20 14.00
C MET A 27 -4.40 24.35 12.89
N ALA A 28 -3.51 24.94 12.11
CA ALA A 28 -2.41 24.22 11.50
C ALA A 28 -1.45 23.84 12.65
N SER A 29 -1.81 22.80 13.39
CA SER A 29 -0.83 22.10 14.23
C SER A 29 0.18 21.47 13.29
N GLY A 30 1.43 21.92 13.37
CA GLY A 30 2.55 21.31 12.69
C GLY A 30 2.54 19.80 12.93
N GLU A 31 2.56 19.03 11.84
CA GLU A 31 2.80 17.60 11.86
C GLU A 31 4.25 17.37 12.33
N GLY A 32 4.40 17.27 13.66
CA GLY A 32 5.60 16.72 14.26
C GLY A 32 5.80 15.28 13.79
N ALA A 33 7.06 14.89 13.61
CA ALA A 33 7.48 13.52 13.33
C ALA A 33 6.80 12.52 14.28
N GLY A 34 5.77 11.82 13.79
CA GLY A 34 4.98 10.89 14.60
C GLY A 34 3.55 10.67 14.12
N VAL A 35 3.26 10.72 12.81
CA VAL A 35 1.90 10.50 12.32
C VAL A 35 1.55 9.01 12.46
N LYS A 36 0.79 8.70 13.53
CA LYS A 36 0.27 7.37 13.89
C LYS A 36 -0.98 6.97 13.10
N GLN A 37 -1.48 7.79 12.17
CA GLN A 37 -2.76 7.56 11.50
C GLN A 37 -2.64 7.51 9.97
N LYS A 38 -3.34 6.56 9.32
CA LYS A 38 -3.46 6.48 7.86
C LYS A 38 -4.91 6.54 7.40
N ILE A 39 -5.13 7.12 6.23
CA ILE A 39 -6.46 7.33 5.67
C ILE A 39 -6.59 6.56 4.35
N TYR A 40 -7.65 5.76 4.27
CA TYR A 40 -8.08 5.03 3.08
C TYR A 40 -9.42 5.61 2.64
N PHE A 41 -9.71 5.47 1.35
CA PHE A 41 -10.99 5.86 0.80
C PHE A 41 -11.57 4.67 0.05
N GLN A 42 -12.90 4.59 -0.02
CA GLN A 42 -13.60 3.55 -0.77
C GLN A 42 -14.91 4.11 -1.32
N TRP A 43 -15.12 3.97 -2.63
CA TRP A 43 -16.40 4.25 -3.26
C TRP A 43 -17.31 3.03 -3.06
N MET A 44 -18.47 3.23 -2.43
CA MET A 44 -19.38 2.16 -2.04
C MET A 44 -20.75 2.33 -2.68
N TYR A 45 -21.28 1.22 -3.19
CA TYR A 45 -22.60 1.14 -3.79
C TYR A 45 -23.69 1.14 -2.70
N HIS A 46 -24.89 1.58 -3.05
CA HIS A 46 -26.04 1.58 -2.15
C HIS A 46 -26.52 0.16 -1.82
N THR A 47 -26.40 -0.78 -2.76
CA THR A 47 -26.77 -2.21 -2.61
C THR A 47 -25.73 -3.03 -1.86
N TYR A 48 -24.59 -2.44 -1.50
CA TYR A 48 -23.51 -3.18 -0.88
C TYR A 48 -23.85 -3.49 0.58
N LYS A 49 -23.79 -4.76 0.99
CA LYS A 49 -24.20 -5.26 2.33
C LYS A 49 -23.50 -4.58 3.54
N GLN A 50 -22.46 -3.78 3.31
CA GLN A 50 -21.66 -3.07 4.33
C GLN A 50 -22.00 -1.59 4.45
N ASN A 51 -22.90 -1.12 3.59
CA ASN A 51 -23.29 0.26 3.52
C ASN A 51 -24.49 0.49 4.44
N GLU A 52 -24.21 0.86 5.69
CA GLU A 52 -25.22 1.12 6.71
C GLU A 52 -26.17 2.25 6.32
N THR A 53 -25.71 3.17 5.45
CA THR A 53 -26.49 4.33 5.00
C THR A 53 -27.59 3.97 4.01
N LYS A 54 -27.50 2.81 3.33
CA LYS A 54 -28.35 2.42 2.19
C LYS A 54 -28.32 3.41 1.01
N GLU A 55 -27.37 4.33 0.99
CA GLU A 55 -27.17 5.33 -0.07
C GLU A 55 -25.78 5.17 -0.69
N PRO A 56 -25.51 5.57 -1.94
CA PRO A 56 -24.15 5.56 -2.46
C PRO A 56 -23.24 6.47 -1.60
N VAL A 57 -22.08 5.98 -1.16
CA VAL A 57 -21.16 6.75 -0.31
C VAL A 57 -19.72 6.66 -0.80
N ILE A 58 -18.91 7.64 -0.42
CA ILE A 58 -17.47 7.44 -0.27
C ILE A 58 -17.13 7.31 1.23
N ARG A 59 -16.57 6.16 1.59
CA ARG A 59 -16.11 5.85 2.95
C ARG A 59 -14.66 6.25 3.10
N LYS A 60 -14.37 7.08 4.09
CA LYS A 60 -13.03 7.39 4.57
C LYS A 60 -12.74 6.53 5.80
N THR A 61 -11.73 5.67 5.71
CA THR A 61 -11.29 4.82 6.81
C THR A 61 -9.98 5.36 7.37
N MET A 62 -9.98 5.74 8.64
CA MET A 62 -8.80 6.15 9.38
C MET A 62 -8.30 4.98 10.23
N VAL A 63 -7.01 4.69 10.16
CA VAL A 63 -6.33 3.60 10.88
C VAL A 63 -5.31 4.21 11.81
N ASP A 64 -5.41 3.96 13.11
CA ASP A 64 -4.37 4.29 14.07
C ASP A 64 -3.38 3.11 14.19
N TYR A 65 -2.19 3.26 13.64
CA TYR A 65 -1.14 2.24 13.65
C TYR A 65 -0.50 2.00 15.02
N SER A 66 -0.77 2.83 16.01
CA SER A 66 -0.32 2.56 17.38
C SER A 66 -1.29 1.70 18.17
N THR A 67 -2.56 1.63 17.75
CA THR A 67 -3.62 0.89 18.46
C THR A 67 -4.31 -0.18 17.61
N GLY A 68 -4.12 -0.17 16.28
CA GLY A 68 -4.85 -1.00 15.34
C GLY A 68 -6.32 -0.60 15.16
N LEU A 69 -6.76 0.53 15.72
CA LEU A 69 -8.16 0.97 15.67
C LEU A 69 -8.52 1.56 14.31
N PHE A 70 -9.73 1.21 13.86
CA PHE A 70 -10.35 1.74 12.65
C PHE A 70 -11.46 2.73 13.01
N ARG A 71 -11.56 3.82 12.26
CA ARG A 71 -12.69 4.74 12.28
C ARG A 71 -13.18 4.97 10.87
N HIS A 72 -14.49 4.98 10.68
CA HIS A 72 -15.10 5.23 9.37
C HIS A 72 -15.86 6.54 9.39
N GLU A 73 -15.74 7.30 8.30
CA GLU A 73 -16.51 8.50 8.01
C GLU A 73 -17.10 8.34 6.60
N ASP A 74 -18.43 8.29 6.50
CA ASP A 74 -19.12 8.15 5.23
C ASP A 74 -19.59 9.52 4.71
N THR A 75 -19.35 9.77 3.43
CA THR A 75 -19.92 10.93 2.71
C THR A 75 -20.92 10.43 1.68
N VAL A 76 -22.19 10.78 1.84
CA VAL A 76 -23.29 10.42 0.93
C VAL A 76 -23.16 11.14 -0.41
N ILE A 77 -23.46 10.43 -1.48
CA ILE A 77 -23.44 10.91 -2.87
C ILE A 77 -24.90 10.98 -3.36
N ASP A 78 -25.52 12.13 -3.14
CA ASP A 78 -26.96 12.37 -3.28
C ASP A 78 -27.45 12.60 -4.71
N PHE A 79 -26.54 12.88 -5.65
CA PHE A 79 -26.89 13.17 -7.05
C PHE A 79 -26.99 11.93 -7.95
N ILE A 80 -26.76 10.72 -7.43
CA ILE A 80 -26.84 9.48 -8.21
C ILE A 80 -28.27 8.98 -8.24
N ASP A 81 -28.81 8.76 -9.45
CA ASP A 81 -30.11 8.12 -9.64
C ASP A 81 -30.01 6.61 -9.36
N THR A 82 -30.33 6.23 -8.14
CA THR A 82 -30.28 4.83 -7.66
C THR A 82 -31.36 3.93 -8.28
N SER A 83 -32.33 4.50 -9.02
CA SER A 83 -33.34 3.72 -9.75
C SER A 83 -32.79 3.04 -11.02
N LYS A 84 -31.56 3.41 -11.43
CA LYS A 84 -30.88 2.87 -12.62
C LYS A 84 -29.61 2.12 -12.24
N ASP A 85 -29.19 1.21 -13.11
CA ASP A 85 -27.90 0.54 -12.98
C ASP A 85 -26.76 1.55 -13.05
N TYR A 86 -25.91 1.53 -12.03
CA TYR A 86 -24.70 2.32 -11.97
C TYR A 86 -23.54 1.53 -11.36
N SER A 87 -22.31 1.93 -11.70
CA SER A 87 -21.13 1.37 -11.07
C SER A 87 -20.00 2.37 -10.88
N PHE A 88 -19.20 2.15 -9.84
CA PHE A 88 -17.96 2.87 -9.60
C PHE A 88 -16.78 1.99 -10.00
N THR A 89 -15.88 2.55 -10.79
CA THR A 89 -14.51 2.04 -10.94
C THR A 89 -13.58 3.09 -10.39
N GLU A 90 -12.76 2.72 -9.42
CA GLU A 90 -11.74 3.63 -8.94
C GLU A 90 -10.66 3.84 -10.02
N ALA A 91 -10.13 5.06 -10.10
CA ALA A 91 -8.96 5.32 -10.92
C ALA A 91 -7.76 4.51 -10.41
N TYR A 92 -7.24 3.59 -11.24
CA TYR A 92 -5.94 2.97 -11.02
C TYR A 92 -4.84 4.04 -11.09
N GLY A 93 -3.78 3.91 -10.28
CA GLY A 93 -2.64 4.82 -10.31
C GLY A 93 -2.77 6.09 -9.45
N SER A 94 -3.28 5.99 -8.22
CA SER A 94 -3.33 7.12 -7.28
C SER A 94 -1.95 7.54 -6.74
N ASN A 95 -1.00 7.89 -7.61
CA ASN A 95 0.00 8.88 -7.27
C ASN A 95 -0.74 10.22 -7.32
N THR A 96 -1.10 10.73 -6.15
CA THR A 96 -1.68 12.07 -6.06
C THR A 96 -0.79 12.87 -5.15
N LYS A 97 -0.14 13.90 -5.69
CA LYS A 97 0.51 14.97 -4.90
C LYS A 97 -0.37 15.51 -3.76
N SER A 98 -1.68 15.22 -3.79
CA SER A 98 -2.63 15.49 -2.73
C SER A 98 -3.30 14.19 -2.22
N PRO A 99 -2.83 13.62 -1.09
CA PRO A 99 -3.41 12.39 -0.51
C PRO A 99 -4.86 12.53 -0.05
N TRP A 100 -5.37 13.76 0.01
CA TRP A 100 -6.72 14.12 0.44
C TRP A 100 -7.75 14.05 -0.68
N ILE A 101 -7.31 13.89 -1.93
CA ILE A 101 -8.17 13.90 -3.12
C ILE A 101 -8.25 12.51 -3.73
N ARG A 102 -9.45 12.06 -4.08
CA ARG A 102 -9.68 10.78 -4.76
C ARG A 102 -10.53 10.96 -6.01
N TYR A 103 -10.31 10.08 -6.98
CA TYR A 103 -11.02 10.06 -8.24
C TYR A 103 -11.63 8.69 -8.50
N SER A 104 -12.77 8.68 -9.20
CA SER A 104 -13.42 7.46 -9.68
C SER A 104 -14.22 7.78 -10.94
N THR A 105 -14.42 6.77 -11.77
CA THR A 105 -15.39 6.80 -12.86
C THR A 105 -16.71 6.22 -12.38
N LEU A 106 -17.79 6.99 -12.52
CA LEU A 106 -19.16 6.55 -12.37
C LEU A 106 -19.71 6.16 -13.74
N TYR A 107 -20.04 4.89 -13.92
CA TYR A 107 -20.69 4.35 -15.11
C TYR A 107 -22.19 4.37 -14.92
N THR A 108 -22.90 4.86 -15.94
CA THR A 108 -24.37 4.80 -16.04
C THR A 108 -24.77 4.21 -17.39
N ALA A 109 -26.07 4.02 -17.61
CA ALA A 109 -26.60 3.47 -18.85
C ALA A 109 -26.09 4.19 -20.12
N SER A 110 -25.99 5.53 -20.10
CA SER A 110 -25.66 6.34 -21.28
C SER A 110 -24.32 7.09 -21.20
N ASN A 111 -23.80 7.32 -20.00
CA ASN A 111 -22.65 8.22 -19.77
C ASN A 111 -21.67 7.66 -18.75
N GLN A 112 -20.44 8.18 -18.80
CA GLN A 112 -19.41 7.95 -17.80
C GLN A 112 -18.99 9.30 -17.21
N GLN A 113 -19.01 9.42 -15.89
CA GLN A 113 -18.69 10.65 -15.18
C GLN A 113 -17.41 10.48 -14.38
N ILE A 114 -16.55 11.49 -14.39
CA ILE A 114 -15.37 11.54 -13.54
C ILE A 114 -15.76 12.24 -12.24
N LEU A 115 -15.69 11.50 -11.14
CA LEU A 115 -15.92 11.98 -9.80
C LEU A 115 -14.60 12.39 -9.15
N LYS A 116 -14.64 13.51 -8.42
CA LYS A 116 -13.57 13.97 -7.54
C LYS A 116 -14.12 14.09 -6.12
N TYR A 117 -13.44 13.49 -5.16
CA TYR A 117 -13.71 13.65 -3.74
C TYR A 117 -12.58 14.42 -3.06
N ASP A 118 -12.90 15.48 -2.31
CA ASP A 118 -11.95 16.20 -1.45
C ASP A 118 -12.32 16.01 0.03
N SER A 119 -11.55 15.16 0.70
CA SER A 119 -11.75 14.75 2.09
C SER A 119 -11.52 15.85 3.13
N ARG A 120 -10.95 17.00 2.75
CA ARG A 120 -10.84 18.17 3.66
C ARG A 120 -12.17 18.90 3.78
N SER A 121 -12.96 18.85 2.72
CA SER A 121 -14.26 19.51 2.61
C SER A 121 -15.44 18.54 2.65
N ASN A 122 -15.17 17.23 2.70
CA ASN A 122 -16.15 16.15 2.55
C ASN A 122 -17.09 16.38 1.35
N LYS A 123 -16.51 16.82 0.21
CA LYS A 123 -17.28 17.20 -0.98
C LYS A 123 -16.94 16.28 -2.15
N VAL A 124 -17.98 15.73 -2.77
CA VAL A 124 -17.91 15.04 -4.06
C VAL A 124 -18.32 16.01 -5.17
N SER A 125 -17.65 15.96 -6.31
CA SER A 125 -17.95 16.79 -7.48
C SER A 125 -17.77 16.01 -8.76
N VAL A 126 -18.69 16.18 -9.70
CA VAL A 126 -18.54 15.70 -11.07
C VAL A 126 -17.65 16.69 -11.81
N ILE A 127 -16.48 16.24 -12.26
CA ILE A 127 -15.49 17.10 -12.93
C ILE A 127 -15.35 16.80 -14.41
N GLY A 128 -15.93 15.72 -14.93
CA GLY A 128 -15.93 15.36 -16.34
C GLY A 128 -17.10 14.46 -16.69
N ASN A 129 -17.56 14.53 -17.93
CA ASN A 129 -18.65 13.68 -18.44
C ASN A 129 -18.32 13.26 -19.88
N VAL A 130 -18.29 11.96 -20.12
CA VAL A 130 -17.98 11.34 -21.41
C VAL A 130 -19.19 10.52 -21.83
N SER A 131 -19.77 10.88 -22.97
CA SER A 131 -20.81 10.05 -23.58
C SER A 131 -20.22 8.74 -24.09
N LYS A 132 -20.96 7.64 -23.97
CA LYS A 132 -20.55 6.34 -24.54
C LYS A 132 -20.26 6.40 -26.05
N SER A 133 -20.84 7.34 -26.79
CA SER A 133 -20.54 7.54 -28.22
C SER A 133 -19.13 8.09 -28.48
N THR A 134 -18.53 8.75 -27.48
CA THR A 134 -17.15 9.25 -27.54
C THR A 134 -16.13 8.17 -27.20
N GLY A 135 -16.55 7.15 -26.45
CA GLY A 135 -15.72 6.02 -26.01
C GLY A 135 -15.96 5.67 -24.55
N THR A 136 -15.07 4.85 -24.00
CA THR A 136 -15.04 4.45 -22.58
C THR A 136 -13.84 5.08 -21.90
N ILE A 137 -14.05 5.70 -20.72
CA ILE A 137 -12.96 6.14 -19.86
C ILE A 137 -12.18 4.89 -19.45
N ASP A 138 -10.94 4.82 -19.91
CA ASP A 138 -9.99 3.74 -19.65
C ASP A 138 -9.29 3.99 -18.32
N GLU A 139 -8.66 5.17 -18.16
CA GLU A 139 -7.92 5.49 -16.95
C GLU A 139 -7.86 7.01 -16.68
N ILE A 140 -7.72 7.38 -15.40
CA ILE A 140 -7.59 8.78 -14.94
C ILE A 140 -6.21 8.93 -14.31
N TYR A 141 -5.45 9.93 -14.74
CA TYR A 141 -4.08 10.21 -14.29
C TYR A 141 -4.01 11.60 -13.64
N PRO A 142 -4.33 11.72 -12.34
CA PRO A 142 -4.48 13.03 -11.70
C PRO A 142 -3.18 13.82 -11.60
N ASP A 143 -2.05 13.15 -11.39
CA ASP A 143 -0.74 13.80 -11.29
C ASP A 143 -0.25 14.34 -12.64
N ALA A 144 -0.70 13.71 -13.72
CA ALA A 144 -0.52 14.16 -15.09
C ALA A 144 -1.58 15.17 -15.54
N ASN A 145 -2.61 15.41 -14.70
CA ASN A 145 -3.79 16.24 -15.03
C ASN A 145 -4.47 15.80 -16.34
N MET A 146 -4.55 14.49 -16.57
CA MET A 146 -5.08 13.90 -17.80
C MET A 146 -6.01 12.72 -17.50
N TYR A 147 -6.89 12.41 -18.45
CA TYR A 147 -7.61 11.13 -18.48
C TYR A 147 -7.68 10.60 -19.91
N VAL A 148 -7.76 9.28 -20.04
CA VAL A 148 -7.74 8.57 -21.32
C VAL A 148 -9.09 7.94 -21.58
N VAL A 149 -9.57 8.09 -22.82
CA VAL A 149 -10.78 7.47 -23.33
C VAL A 149 -10.39 6.52 -24.46
N GLU A 150 -10.70 5.24 -24.31
CA GLU A 150 -10.64 4.25 -25.38
C GLU A 150 -11.89 4.43 -26.26
N LYS A 151 -11.68 4.83 -27.52
CA LYS A 151 -12.77 5.02 -28.48
C LYS A 151 -12.97 3.79 -29.38
N GLY A 152 -11.91 3.03 -29.61
CA GLY A 152 -11.96 1.81 -30.41
C GLY A 152 -10.60 1.13 -30.53
N PRO A 153 -10.50 0.07 -31.33
CA PRO A 153 -9.25 -0.65 -31.55
C PRO A 153 -8.18 0.30 -32.06
N ARG A 154 -7.12 0.49 -31.27
CA ARG A 154 -6.04 1.44 -31.57
C ARG A 154 -6.52 2.89 -31.78
N GLU A 155 -7.53 3.35 -31.05
CA GLU A 155 -7.91 4.76 -30.99
C GLU A 155 -8.13 5.18 -29.53
N TYR A 156 -7.16 5.91 -28.98
CA TYR A 156 -7.21 6.49 -27.65
C TYR A 156 -7.20 8.01 -27.73
N LEU A 157 -8.03 8.62 -26.89
CA LEU A 157 -8.21 10.07 -26.78
C LEU A 157 -7.72 10.52 -25.42
N VAL A 158 -6.82 11.50 -25.38
CA VAL A 158 -6.29 12.06 -24.13
C VAL A 158 -6.90 13.42 -23.90
N TYR A 159 -7.52 13.59 -22.74
CA TYR A 159 -8.18 14.82 -22.34
C TYR A 159 -7.47 15.43 -21.13
N SER A 160 -7.50 16.76 -21.04
CA SER A 160 -7.09 17.49 -19.83
C SER A 160 -8.15 17.32 -18.74
N LEU A 161 -7.75 16.84 -17.56
CA LEU A 161 -8.65 16.64 -16.42
C LEU A 161 -9.21 17.96 -15.87
N SER A 162 -8.42 19.04 -15.92
CA SER A 162 -8.86 20.36 -15.45
C SER A 162 -9.81 21.09 -16.40
N THR A 163 -9.72 20.84 -17.70
CA THR A 163 -10.49 21.60 -18.72
C THR A 163 -11.49 20.77 -19.49
N ASN A 164 -11.44 19.43 -19.38
CA ASN A 164 -12.19 18.46 -20.18
C ASN A 164 -12.05 18.63 -21.70
N LYS A 165 -10.97 19.29 -22.15
CA LYS A 165 -10.67 19.44 -23.56
C LYS A 165 -9.82 18.28 -24.05
N LEU A 166 -10.11 17.79 -25.25
CA LEU A 166 -9.23 16.85 -25.95
C LEU A 166 -7.91 17.55 -26.25
N ILE A 167 -6.80 16.96 -25.82
CA ILE A 167 -5.45 17.51 -26.00
C ILE A 167 -4.57 16.64 -26.89
N HIS A 168 -4.85 15.34 -27.02
CA HIS A 168 -4.06 14.44 -27.85
C HIS A 168 -4.85 13.23 -28.36
N ARG A 169 -4.41 12.62 -29.46
CA ARG A 169 -4.96 11.37 -30.02
C ARG A 169 -3.81 10.40 -30.29
N THR A 170 -3.95 9.14 -29.91
CA THR A 170 -2.92 8.12 -30.13
C THR A 170 -3.52 6.77 -30.51
N LYS A 171 -2.68 5.94 -31.14
CA LYS A 171 -3.01 4.57 -31.56
C LYS A 171 -2.81 3.53 -30.46
N GLU A 172 -2.04 3.84 -29.44
CA GLU A 172 -1.68 2.89 -28.39
C GLU A 172 -2.02 3.46 -27.04
N ARG A 173 -2.33 2.59 -26.07
CA ARG A 173 -2.77 2.98 -24.73
C ARG A 173 -1.70 3.86 -24.06
N PRO A 174 -1.95 5.17 -23.82
CA PRO A 174 -1.08 5.97 -22.98
C PRO A 174 -1.15 5.50 -21.54
N SER A 175 -0.03 5.57 -20.83
CA SER A 175 0.02 5.24 -19.39
C SER A 175 1.02 6.13 -18.65
N GLU A 176 0.92 6.19 -17.32
CA GLU A 176 1.95 6.84 -16.50
C GLU A 176 3.19 5.96 -16.40
N HIS A 177 4.37 6.55 -16.58
CA HIS A 177 5.63 5.83 -16.49
C HIS A 177 5.97 5.50 -15.04
N THR A 178 5.64 4.28 -14.62
CA THR A 178 5.98 3.74 -13.31
C THR A 178 7.17 2.78 -13.42
N SER A 179 8.38 3.27 -13.72
CA SER A 179 9.59 2.45 -13.51
C SER A 179 9.81 2.22 -12.02
N LEU A 180 9.07 1.26 -11.47
CA LEU A 180 9.12 0.87 -10.07
C LEU A 180 10.36 0.03 -9.75
N TYR A 181 11.02 -0.52 -10.77
CA TYR A 181 12.19 -1.38 -10.63
C TYR A 181 13.22 -1.15 -11.73
N VAL A 182 14.48 -1.38 -11.39
CA VAL A 182 15.64 -1.46 -12.28
C VAL A 182 16.29 -2.80 -12.02
N THR A 183 16.40 -3.66 -13.05
CA THR A 183 16.99 -5.00 -12.90
C THR A 183 18.32 -5.11 -13.65
N ASN A 184 19.21 -5.96 -13.13
CA ASN A 184 20.48 -6.28 -13.80
C ASN A 184 20.36 -7.40 -14.84
N LEU A 185 19.17 -7.99 -15.04
CA LEU A 185 19.00 -9.22 -15.80
C LEU A 185 18.35 -9.02 -17.16
N LEU A 186 17.43 -8.07 -17.35
CA LEU A 186 16.91 -7.70 -18.66
C LEU A 186 16.40 -6.26 -18.59
N PHE A 187 17.04 -5.34 -19.30
CA PHE A 187 16.49 -4.01 -19.56
C PHE A 187 15.35 -4.18 -20.57
N HIS A 188 14.12 -4.25 -20.08
CA HIS A 188 12.94 -4.10 -20.91
C HIS A 188 12.26 -2.80 -20.52
N ASN A 189 12.54 -1.76 -21.32
CA ASN A 189 11.87 -0.47 -21.36
C ASN A 189 12.40 0.61 -20.42
N ASP A 190 13.66 1.03 -20.60
CA ASP A 190 14.07 2.36 -20.13
C ASP A 190 14.14 3.31 -21.32
N PHE A 191 13.39 4.41 -21.23
CA PHE A 191 13.44 5.51 -22.16
C PHE A 191 14.68 6.36 -21.90
N ASP A 192 15.36 6.79 -22.96
CA ASP A 192 16.41 7.82 -22.89
C ASP A 192 16.06 8.98 -23.83
N PRO A 193 15.75 10.18 -23.32
CA PRO A 193 15.63 10.52 -21.89
C PRO A 193 14.41 9.87 -21.23
N GLU A 194 14.40 9.75 -19.89
CA GLU A 194 13.21 9.31 -19.14
C GLU A 194 12.00 10.23 -19.43
N PRO A 195 10.76 9.71 -19.36
CA PRO A 195 9.56 10.52 -19.51
C PRO A 195 9.48 11.58 -18.40
N THR A 196 9.01 12.76 -18.75
CA THR A 196 8.85 13.87 -17.82
C THR A 196 7.81 13.51 -16.77
N LYS A 197 8.07 13.82 -15.49
CA LYS A 197 7.11 13.60 -14.40
C LYS A 197 5.80 14.34 -14.69
N GLY A 198 4.68 13.62 -14.65
CA GLY A 198 3.36 14.16 -14.99
C GLY A 198 3.04 14.14 -16.50
N SER A 199 3.85 13.46 -17.31
CA SER A 199 3.48 13.09 -18.69
C SER A 199 2.96 11.66 -18.74
N LEU A 200 2.13 11.36 -19.73
CA LEU A 200 1.84 9.99 -20.13
C LEU A 200 2.85 9.54 -21.17
N TYR A 201 3.12 8.25 -21.28
CA TYR A 201 3.96 7.70 -22.34
C TYR A 201 3.19 6.67 -23.14
N VAL A 202 3.58 6.54 -24.40
CA VAL A 202 3.02 5.62 -25.37
C VAL A 202 4.17 4.77 -25.90
N THR A 203 4.01 3.45 -25.84
CA THR A 203 4.94 2.50 -26.48
C THR A 203 4.48 2.21 -27.90
N PRO A 204 5.39 1.88 -28.83
CA PRO A 204 5.00 1.42 -30.16
C PRO A 204 4.15 0.16 -30.05
N GLY A 205 3.18 0.04 -30.95
CA GLY A 205 2.40 -1.18 -31.09
C GLY A 205 3.28 -2.34 -31.49
N LYS A 206 2.82 -3.55 -31.17
CA LYS A 206 3.54 -4.78 -31.49
C LYS A 206 2.76 -5.64 -32.48
N ASN A 207 3.47 -6.21 -33.44
CA ASN A 207 2.96 -7.24 -34.34
C ASN A 207 3.75 -8.54 -34.17
N TYR A 208 3.06 -9.67 -34.26
CA TYR A 208 3.68 -10.97 -34.17
C TYR A 208 4.31 -11.35 -35.53
N VAL A 209 5.58 -11.70 -35.51
CA VAL A 209 6.33 -12.20 -36.67
C VAL A 209 6.79 -13.63 -36.39
N SER A 210 6.35 -14.56 -37.23
CA SER A 210 6.70 -15.99 -37.12
C SER A 210 8.22 -16.18 -37.02
N GLY A 211 8.66 -16.96 -36.04
CA GLY A 211 10.08 -17.22 -35.77
C GLY A 211 10.87 -16.09 -35.09
N ARG A 212 10.27 -14.90 -34.87
CA ARG A 212 10.91 -13.76 -34.18
C ARG A 212 10.14 -13.22 -32.98
N GLY A 213 8.91 -13.69 -32.75
CA GLY A 213 8.05 -13.20 -31.67
C GLY A 213 7.43 -11.84 -32.02
N TYR A 214 7.15 -11.04 -30.98
CA TYR A 214 6.58 -9.70 -31.16
C TYR A 214 7.67 -8.67 -31.50
N VAL A 215 7.49 -7.95 -32.60
CA VAL A 215 8.31 -6.81 -32.99
C VAL A 215 7.46 -5.54 -33.00
N ASP A 216 8.12 -4.37 -32.90
CA ASP A 216 7.42 -3.10 -32.95
C ASP A 216 6.91 -2.83 -34.38
N ASN A 217 5.72 -2.24 -34.48
CA ASN A 217 5.12 -1.86 -35.75
C ASN A 217 6.04 -0.89 -36.52
N PRO A 218 6.28 -1.11 -37.83
CA PRO A 218 7.13 -0.23 -38.61
C PRO A 218 6.71 1.24 -38.54
N GLY A 219 7.66 2.12 -38.22
CA GLY A 219 7.43 3.57 -38.14
C GLY A 219 6.80 4.05 -36.83
N GLU A 220 6.35 3.15 -35.95
CA GLU A 220 5.91 3.51 -34.60
C GLU A 220 7.13 3.61 -33.66
N TYR A 221 7.08 4.56 -32.73
CA TYR A 221 8.15 4.81 -31.77
C TYR A 221 7.54 5.19 -30.42
N SER A 222 8.36 5.12 -29.37
CA SER A 222 7.92 5.55 -28.05
C SER A 222 7.95 7.06 -27.91
N TYR A 223 6.97 7.64 -27.24
CA TYR A 223 6.93 9.08 -26.98
C TYR A 223 6.17 9.39 -25.68
N GLU A 224 6.37 10.61 -25.16
CA GLU A 224 5.56 11.16 -24.07
C GLU A 224 4.52 12.15 -24.60
N ILE A 225 3.37 12.21 -23.93
CA ILE A 225 2.31 13.20 -24.06
C ILE A 225 2.36 14.06 -22.80
N ARG A 226 2.62 15.35 -22.98
CA ARG A 226 2.67 16.33 -21.88
C ARG A 226 1.28 16.86 -21.53
N PRO A 227 1.10 17.46 -20.33
CA PRO A 227 -0.20 18.02 -19.91
C PRO A 227 -0.79 19.08 -20.86
N ASP A 228 0.04 19.72 -21.68
CA ASP A 228 -0.37 20.69 -22.70
C ASP A 228 -0.75 20.03 -24.05
N GLY A 229 -0.66 18.70 -24.15
CA GLY A 229 -0.94 17.92 -25.36
C GLY A 229 0.27 17.75 -26.29
N SER A 230 1.39 18.41 -26.01
CA SER A 230 2.60 18.31 -26.85
C SER A 230 3.28 16.94 -26.72
N GLU A 231 3.85 16.48 -27.82
CA GLU A 231 4.56 15.21 -27.91
C GLU A 231 6.08 15.42 -27.81
N ARG A 232 6.78 14.54 -27.09
CA ARG A 232 8.23 14.39 -27.22
C ARG A 232 8.58 12.93 -27.46
N ARG A 233 9.28 12.68 -28.56
CA ARG A 233 9.83 11.36 -28.88
C ARG A 233 10.83 10.90 -27.82
N LEU A 234 10.74 9.64 -27.44
CA LEU A 234 11.61 8.97 -26.48
C LEU A 234 12.51 7.96 -27.22
N GLY A 235 13.78 7.88 -26.86
CA GLY A 235 14.65 6.80 -27.30
C GLY A 235 14.33 5.52 -26.53
N SER A 236 14.31 4.37 -27.20
CA SER A 236 14.22 3.06 -26.53
C SER A 236 15.62 2.46 -26.39
N TYR A 237 16.06 2.17 -25.18
CA TYR A 237 17.37 1.57 -24.93
C TYR A 237 17.26 0.06 -24.68
N ARG A 238 17.84 -0.76 -25.57
CA ARG A 238 18.11 -2.18 -25.30
C ARG A 238 19.62 -2.38 -25.21
N LYS A 239 20.17 -2.37 -23.99
CA LYS A 239 21.57 -2.76 -23.76
C LYS A 239 21.68 -4.24 -23.39
N LYS A 240 22.71 -4.92 -23.92
CA LYS A 240 23.05 -6.27 -23.48
C LYS A 240 23.68 -6.19 -22.08
N ASN A 241 23.44 -7.20 -21.23
CA ASN A 241 24.03 -7.28 -19.89
C ASN A 241 25.57 -7.27 -19.89
N THR A 242 26.25 -7.36 -21.02
CA THR A 242 27.71 -7.34 -21.11
C THR A 242 28.32 -5.94 -21.07
N ASP A 243 27.53 -4.90 -21.27
CA ASP A 243 28.06 -3.58 -21.58
C ASP A 243 28.22 -2.72 -20.31
N ASP A 244 29.23 -1.85 -20.31
CA ASP A 244 29.35 -0.79 -19.32
C ASP A 244 28.16 0.16 -19.47
N TYR A 245 27.58 0.55 -18.34
CA TYR A 245 26.44 1.45 -18.34
C TYR A 245 26.39 2.33 -17.10
N VAL A 246 25.75 3.48 -17.27
CA VAL A 246 25.36 4.36 -16.17
C VAL A 246 23.86 4.59 -16.33
N TYR A 247 23.09 4.06 -15.40
CA TYR A 247 21.67 4.35 -15.27
C TYR A 247 21.48 5.47 -14.26
N LYS A 248 20.57 6.40 -14.55
CA LYS A 248 20.22 7.53 -13.68
C LYS A 248 18.70 7.65 -13.64
N LYS A 249 18.16 7.87 -12.46
CA LYS A 249 16.73 8.12 -12.22
C LYS A 249 16.55 9.33 -11.34
N MET A 250 15.69 10.26 -11.76
CA MET A 250 15.33 11.39 -10.91
C MET A 250 14.27 10.94 -9.89
N LEU A 251 14.56 11.05 -8.59
CA LEU A 251 13.62 10.67 -7.52
C LEU A 251 12.83 11.89 -7.02
N THR A 252 13.53 13.00 -6.80
CA THR A 252 12.98 14.31 -6.41
C THR A 252 13.68 15.41 -7.19
N SER A 253 13.31 16.68 -7.01
CA SER A 253 14.04 17.80 -7.62
C SER A 253 15.50 17.92 -7.19
N SER A 254 15.87 17.30 -6.06
CA SER A 254 17.19 17.41 -5.43
C SER A 254 17.93 16.08 -5.31
N THR A 255 17.29 14.95 -5.64
CA THR A 255 17.83 13.62 -5.39
C THR A 255 17.75 12.73 -6.62
N MET A 256 18.89 12.23 -7.07
CA MET A 256 19.03 11.29 -8.19
C MET A 256 19.54 9.95 -7.69
N TYR A 257 18.93 8.85 -8.14
CA TYR A 257 19.55 7.55 -8.05
C TYR A 257 20.46 7.32 -9.26
N LYS A 258 21.64 6.77 -9.02
CA LYS A 258 22.60 6.42 -10.06
C LYS A 258 23.09 5.00 -9.83
N GLN A 259 23.03 4.19 -10.89
CA GLN A 259 23.66 2.87 -10.91
C GLN A 259 24.75 2.87 -11.98
N THR A 260 25.96 2.51 -11.57
CA THR A 260 27.10 2.36 -12.49
C THR A 260 27.46 0.90 -12.56
N LYS A 261 27.53 0.36 -13.78
CA LYS A 261 28.19 -0.91 -14.06
C LYS A 261 29.43 -0.66 -14.90
N GLN A 262 30.57 -1.13 -14.41
CA GLN A 262 31.83 -1.12 -15.15
C GLN A 262 32.47 -2.50 -15.06
N LYS A 263 32.49 -3.24 -16.16
CA LYS A 263 32.90 -4.65 -16.24
C LYS A 263 32.12 -5.50 -15.22
N ARG A 264 32.80 -5.92 -14.14
CA ARG A 264 32.28 -6.75 -13.04
C ARG A 264 31.93 -5.93 -11.79
N MET A 265 32.15 -4.62 -11.82
CA MET A 265 31.82 -3.70 -10.73
C MET A 265 30.40 -3.18 -10.88
N PHE A 266 29.65 -3.18 -9.79
CA PHE A 266 28.36 -2.53 -9.67
C PHE A 266 28.39 -1.55 -8.51
N LYS A 267 27.95 -0.32 -8.75
CA LYS A 267 27.86 0.74 -7.74
C LYS A 267 26.48 1.37 -7.76
N HIS A 268 25.83 1.41 -6.61
CA HIS A 268 24.54 2.06 -6.39
C HIS A 268 24.76 3.32 -5.56
N GLU A 269 24.30 4.47 -6.05
CA GLU A 269 24.55 5.78 -5.46
C GLU A 269 23.27 6.61 -5.40
N LEU A 270 23.18 7.47 -4.39
CA LEU A 270 22.28 8.62 -4.38
C LEU A 270 23.08 9.90 -4.54
N ILE A 271 22.69 10.75 -5.48
CA ILE A 271 23.22 12.10 -5.62
C ILE A 271 22.20 13.03 -4.97
N ILE A 272 22.52 13.57 -3.79
CA ILE A 272 21.65 14.42 -2.99
C ILE A 272 22.26 15.82 -3.00
N ASN A 273 21.54 16.81 -3.52
CA ASN A 273 22.04 18.19 -3.68
C ASN A 273 23.41 18.25 -4.38
N GLY A 274 23.60 17.43 -5.42
CA GLY A 274 24.85 17.33 -6.17
C GLY A 274 25.97 16.51 -5.53
N LYS A 275 25.81 16.06 -4.27
CA LYS A 275 26.79 15.22 -3.57
C LYS A 275 26.46 13.75 -3.73
N ALA A 276 27.43 12.93 -4.14
CA ALA A 276 27.25 11.48 -4.26
C ALA A 276 27.39 10.77 -2.90
N HIS A 277 26.49 9.85 -2.63
CA HIS A 277 26.44 8.96 -1.47
C HIS A 277 26.36 7.52 -1.98
N THR A 278 27.41 6.72 -1.72
CA THR A 278 27.39 5.29 -2.07
C THR A 278 26.42 4.55 -1.16
N LEU A 279 25.44 3.86 -1.73
CA LEU A 279 24.54 2.97 -1.00
C LEU A 279 25.16 1.59 -0.87
N LEU A 280 25.58 1.02 -2.00
CA LEU A 280 26.18 -0.31 -2.11
C LEU A 280 27.18 -0.36 -3.25
N GLU A 281 28.21 -1.19 -3.09
CA GLU A 281 29.21 -1.45 -4.12
C GLU A 281 29.58 -2.95 -4.10
N SER A 282 29.70 -3.57 -5.27
CA SER A 282 30.13 -4.96 -5.41
C SER A 282 31.07 -5.15 -6.59
N ASN A 283 31.91 -6.16 -6.47
CA ASN A 283 32.80 -6.65 -7.52
C ASN A 283 32.53 -8.13 -7.74
N SER A 284 31.80 -8.52 -8.79
CA SER A 284 31.44 -9.92 -9.01
C SER A 284 32.64 -10.87 -9.25
N ALA A 285 33.87 -10.36 -9.38
CA ALA A 285 35.09 -11.18 -9.43
C ALA A 285 35.65 -11.56 -8.05
N LYS A 286 35.29 -10.82 -6.99
CA LYS A 286 35.90 -10.94 -5.65
C LYS A 286 34.90 -10.87 -4.50
N ALA A 287 33.68 -10.42 -4.76
CA ALA A 287 32.76 -10.00 -3.72
C ALA A 287 31.88 -11.13 -3.22
N ASN A 288 31.50 -10.99 -1.95
CA ASN A 288 30.54 -11.83 -1.27
C ASN A 288 29.08 -11.50 -1.64
N TYR A 289 28.84 -10.65 -2.65
CA TYR A 289 27.53 -10.08 -2.95
C TYR A 289 27.32 -9.78 -4.43
N THR A 290 26.09 -9.97 -4.90
CA THR A 290 25.56 -9.60 -6.21
C THR A 290 24.22 -8.87 -6.02
N PHE A 291 23.94 -7.88 -6.87
CA PHE A 291 22.71 -7.10 -6.82
C PHE A 291 21.82 -7.48 -8.00
N GLY A 292 20.53 -7.65 -7.78
CA GLY A 292 19.61 -8.06 -8.85
C GLY A 292 18.60 -7.00 -9.24
N VAL A 293 18.08 -6.24 -8.27
CA VAL A 293 17.00 -5.26 -8.49
C VAL A 293 17.14 -4.06 -7.54
N ALA A 294 17.01 -2.85 -8.07
CA ALA A 294 16.72 -1.64 -7.31
C ALA A 294 15.26 -1.25 -7.51
N GLN A 295 14.51 -1.01 -6.45
CA GLN A 295 13.12 -0.54 -6.52
C GLN A 295 12.97 0.82 -5.84
N PHE A 296 11.98 1.59 -6.28
CA PHE A 296 11.76 2.95 -5.81
C PHE A 296 10.34 3.12 -5.32
N SER A 297 10.17 3.74 -4.16
CA SER A 297 8.84 4.07 -3.68
C SER A 297 8.12 5.00 -4.68
N PRO A 298 6.79 4.96 -4.79
CA PRO A 298 6.04 5.77 -5.75
C PRO A 298 6.33 7.29 -5.67
N ASN A 299 6.63 7.77 -4.46
CA ASN A 299 6.99 9.16 -4.16
C ASN A 299 8.50 9.46 -4.23
N GLY A 300 9.35 8.46 -4.53
CA GLY A 300 10.80 8.57 -4.54
C GLY A 300 11.45 8.74 -3.18
N LYS A 301 10.71 8.58 -2.07
CA LYS A 301 11.21 8.69 -0.68
C LYS A 301 12.19 7.58 -0.30
N TYR A 302 12.00 6.35 -0.78
CA TYR A 302 12.83 5.20 -0.45
C TYR A 302 13.40 4.51 -1.68
N VAL A 303 14.60 3.96 -1.52
CA VAL A 303 15.24 3.04 -2.47
C VAL A 303 15.40 1.69 -1.79
N VAL A 304 15.03 0.62 -2.48
CA VAL A 304 15.14 -0.75 -1.99
C VAL A 304 16.10 -1.50 -2.89
N LEU A 305 17.15 -2.06 -2.31
CA LEU A 305 18.14 -2.83 -3.04
C LEU A 305 18.05 -4.29 -2.62
N TRP A 306 17.85 -5.19 -3.58
CA TRP A 306 18.00 -6.63 -3.36
C TRP A 306 19.48 -7.01 -3.36
N VAL A 307 19.89 -7.65 -2.27
CA VAL A 307 21.26 -8.08 -2.02
C VAL A 307 21.27 -9.60 -1.93
N ASN A 308 22.09 -10.22 -2.76
CA ASN A 308 22.27 -11.66 -2.79
C ASN A 308 23.74 -12.01 -2.53
N TYR A 309 23.99 -12.84 -1.53
CA TYR A 309 25.34 -13.19 -1.14
C TYR A 309 25.90 -14.28 -2.06
N THR A 310 27.17 -14.15 -2.44
CA THR A 310 27.88 -15.13 -3.28
C THR A 310 29.17 -15.58 -2.64
N GLU A 311 29.46 -16.87 -2.65
CA GLU A 311 30.76 -17.43 -2.26
C GLU A 311 31.36 -18.10 -3.51
N ASN A 312 32.59 -17.71 -3.89
CA ASN A 312 33.26 -18.18 -5.12
C ASN A 312 32.41 -18.00 -6.40
N GLY A 313 31.66 -16.91 -6.49
CA GLY A 313 30.79 -16.61 -7.64
C GLY A 313 29.49 -17.42 -7.69
N ARG A 314 29.18 -18.21 -6.66
CA ARG A 314 27.91 -18.95 -6.53
C ARG A 314 27.04 -18.34 -5.44
N ARG A 315 25.74 -18.22 -5.70
CA ARG A 315 24.72 -17.77 -4.73
C ARG A 315 24.74 -18.63 -3.47
N VAL A 316 24.64 -18.01 -2.30
CA VAL A 316 24.51 -18.68 -1.00
C VAL A 316 23.03 -18.66 -0.59
N PRO A 317 22.33 -19.81 -0.64
CA PRO A 317 20.91 -19.88 -0.26
C PRO A 317 20.68 -19.39 1.18
N GLY A 318 19.56 -18.71 1.42
CA GLY A 318 19.17 -18.24 2.76
C GLY A 318 19.95 -17.04 3.29
N LYS A 319 20.91 -16.50 2.53
CA LYS A 319 21.61 -15.25 2.88
C LYS A 319 21.08 -14.03 2.14
N GLU A 320 19.99 -14.11 1.39
CA GLU A 320 19.48 -12.95 0.66
C GLU A 320 18.74 -11.97 1.56
N GLU A 321 18.79 -10.69 1.19
CA GLU A 321 18.12 -9.63 1.93
C GLU A 321 17.71 -8.47 1.02
N TYR A 322 16.75 -7.68 1.50
CA TYR A 322 16.45 -6.36 0.96
C TYR A 322 16.97 -5.30 1.91
N ARG A 323 17.64 -4.28 1.36
CA ARG A 323 18.11 -3.10 2.10
C ARG A 323 17.34 -1.87 1.66
N ILE A 324 16.77 -1.16 2.61
CA ILE A 324 15.91 0.01 2.36
C ILE A 324 16.62 1.27 2.83
N PHE A 325 16.79 2.22 1.93
CA PHE A 325 17.48 3.48 2.17
C PHE A 325 16.51 4.65 2.08
N ASP A 326 16.64 5.61 3.01
CA ASP A 326 15.99 6.92 2.90
C ASP A 326 16.72 7.78 1.87
N THR A 327 15.98 8.31 0.90
CA THR A 327 16.59 9.02 -0.24
C THR A 327 17.04 10.44 0.08
N SER A 328 16.49 11.05 1.13
CA SER A 328 16.87 12.39 1.57
C SER A 328 18.21 12.42 2.30
N SER A 329 18.61 11.28 2.88
CA SER A 329 19.79 11.17 3.74
C SER A 329 20.78 10.07 3.33
N ALA A 330 20.41 9.21 2.39
CA ALA A 330 21.12 7.98 2.02
C ALA A 330 21.33 6.99 3.19
N LYS A 331 20.63 7.17 4.32
CA LYS A 331 20.75 6.28 5.48
C LYS A 331 20.03 4.97 5.23
N LEU A 332 20.67 3.85 5.59
CA LEU A 332 20.02 2.56 5.71
C LEU A 332 19.00 2.63 6.86
N ILE A 333 17.73 2.41 6.53
CA ILE A 333 16.63 2.46 7.49
C ILE A 333 16.28 1.05 7.98
N GLN A 334 16.37 0.05 7.09
CA GLN A 334 15.93 -1.29 7.41
C GLN A 334 16.59 -2.33 6.51
N THR A 335 16.87 -3.49 7.09
CA THR A 335 17.29 -4.71 6.37
C THR A 335 16.23 -5.79 6.60
N ILE A 336 15.80 -6.45 5.53
CA ILE A 336 14.78 -7.49 5.55
C ILE A 336 15.40 -8.78 5.02
N PRO A 337 15.60 -9.82 5.85
CA PRO A 337 16.08 -11.11 5.36
C PRO A 337 15.02 -11.80 4.49
N ILE A 338 15.44 -12.48 3.43
CA ILE A 338 14.61 -13.31 2.57
C ILE A 338 14.85 -14.77 2.98
N ASN A 339 13.83 -15.38 3.60
CA ASN A 339 13.91 -16.77 4.03
C ASN A 339 13.44 -17.68 2.88
N THR A 340 14.34 -18.03 1.95
CA THR A 340 14.02 -18.97 0.87
C THR A 340 14.10 -20.40 1.40
N THR A 341 13.00 -20.96 1.92
CA THR A 341 12.95 -22.37 2.35
C THR A 341 12.81 -23.37 1.18
N GLY A 342 13.17 -22.98 -0.05
CA GLY A 342 13.07 -23.83 -1.24
C GLY A 342 13.91 -23.34 -2.43
N GLY A 343 13.95 -24.14 -3.51
CA GLY A 343 14.70 -23.87 -4.75
C GLY A 343 14.16 -22.72 -5.62
N SER A 344 13.20 -21.96 -5.12
CA SER A 344 12.57 -20.83 -5.82
C SER A 344 13.53 -19.64 -5.93
N SER A 345 13.47 -18.93 -7.05
CA SER A 345 14.31 -17.75 -7.27
C SER A 345 13.78 -16.57 -6.45
N ALA A 346 14.64 -15.68 -5.95
CA ALA A 346 14.22 -14.49 -5.20
C ALA A 346 13.31 -13.53 -6.00
N ILE A 347 13.24 -13.71 -7.33
CA ILE A 347 12.32 -12.99 -8.23
C ILE A 347 10.86 -13.36 -7.92
N ASP A 348 10.61 -14.59 -7.44
CA ASP A 348 9.30 -15.03 -6.95
C ASP A 348 8.95 -14.42 -5.58
N PHE A 349 9.95 -13.85 -4.88
CA PHE A 349 9.80 -13.14 -3.61
C PHE A 349 9.75 -11.61 -3.77
N GLY A 350 9.15 -11.17 -4.89
CA GLY A 350 9.09 -9.77 -5.27
C GLY A 350 8.53 -8.88 -4.16
N LEU A 351 9.30 -7.85 -3.80
CA LEU A 351 8.76 -6.72 -3.09
C LEU A 351 7.87 -5.93 -4.06
N GLY A 352 6.59 -5.86 -3.75
CA GLY A 352 5.64 -4.97 -4.42
C GLY A 352 5.43 -3.73 -3.57
N TRP A 353 5.63 -2.55 -4.15
CA TRP A 353 5.09 -1.33 -3.57
C TRP A 353 3.58 -1.39 -3.68
N VAL A 354 2.90 -1.49 -2.56
CA VAL A 354 1.45 -1.40 -2.56
C VAL A 354 1.08 0.07 -2.73
N ASN A 355 0.52 0.39 -3.89
CA ASN A 355 0.13 1.74 -4.26
C ASN A 355 -1.17 2.13 -3.53
N ASN A 356 -1.07 2.38 -2.23
CA ASN A 356 -2.16 2.80 -1.36
C ASN A 356 -1.74 4.04 -0.57
N ASN A 357 -1.72 5.18 -1.25
CA ASN A 357 -1.87 6.52 -0.68
C ASN A 357 -0.95 6.83 0.52
N ASN A 358 0.30 7.20 0.22
CA ASN A 358 1.27 7.82 1.14
C ASN A 358 1.93 6.94 2.20
N THR A 359 1.77 5.62 2.15
CA THR A 359 2.61 4.74 2.96
C THR A 359 3.32 3.74 2.07
N ASP A 360 4.63 3.87 2.06
CA ASP A 360 5.55 2.98 1.40
C ASP A 360 5.49 1.64 2.16
N HIS A 361 4.68 0.72 1.64
CA HIS A 361 4.60 -0.65 2.11
C HIS A 361 5.34 -1.55 1.14
N ILE A 362 5.96 -2.58 1.70
CA ILE A 362 6.67 -3.58 0.94
C ILE A 362 6.02 -4.93 1.21
N MET A 363 5.50 -5.58 0.16
CA MET A 363 4.99 -6.95 0.26
C MET A 363 6.16 -7.94 0.42
N GLN A 364 6.27 -8.57 1.58
CA GLN A 364 7.18 -9.68 1.84
C GLN A 364 6.42 -11.00 1.69
N SER A 365 6.64 -11.73 0.59
CA SER A 365 6.10 -13.09 0.43
C SER A 365 6.92 -14.11 1.25
N GLY A 366 6.29 -15.21 1.67
CA GLY A 366 6.95 -16.33 2.34
C GLY A 366 6.90 -16.36 3.88
N LEU A 367 6.45 -15.29 4.57
CA LEU A 367 6.22 -15.32 6.03
C LEU A 367 4.81 -15.78 6.42
N LEU A 368 3.84 -15.66 5.50
CA LEU A 368 2.45 -16.08 5.62
C LEU A 368 2.04 -16.76 4.32
N ASN A 369 1.11 -17.73 4.35
CA ASN A 369 0.63 -18.48 3.17
C ASN A 369 0.18 -17.59 1.98
N LYS A 370 -0.08 -16.28 2.19
CA LYS A 370 -0.43 -15.29 1.17
C LYS A 370 0.41 -13.99 1.21
N GLY A 371 1.49 -13.96 2.00
CA GLY A 371 2.39 -12.80 2.17
C GLY A 371 1.96 -11.79 3.24
N ALA A 372 2.86 -10.89 3.63
CA ALA A 372 2.59 -9.77 4.55
C ALA A 372 3.15 -8.46 3.98
N LEU A 373 2.41 -7.36 4.10
CA LEU A 373 2.86 -6.00 3.84
C LEU A 373 3.60 -5.47 5.05
N ARG A 374 4.84 -5.02 4.87
CA ARG A 374 5.62 -4.37 5.92
C ARG A 374 5.55 -2.86 5.77
N VAL A 375 5.34 -2.14 6.88
CA VAL A 375 5.46 -0.68 6.94
C VAL A 375 6.94 -0.31 7.04
N ILE A 376 7.43 0.49 6.08
CA ILE A 376 8.84 0.87 6.03
C ILE A 376 9.24 1.74 7.23
N GLY A 377 10.38 1.42 7.82
CA GLY A 377 10.89 2.12 9.01
C GLY A 377 10.26 1.66 10.32
N SER A 378 9.52 0.56 10.31
CA SER A 378 8.98 -0.06 11.52
C SER A 378 9.09 -1.59 11.46
N ASN A 379 8.90 -2.26 12.60
CA ASN A 379 8.72 -3.70 12.66
C ASN A 379 7.27 -4.13 12.37
N LEU A 380 6.39 -3.18 12.05
CA LEU A 380 4.97 -3.43 11.84
C LEU A 380 4.74 -4.14 10.50
N MET A 381 4.02 -5.24 10.58
CA MET A 381 3.51 -5.99 9.44
C MET A 381 1.99 -5.95 9.39
N THR A 382 1.45 -6.04 8.19
CA THR A 382 0.05 -6.26 7.90
C THR A 382 -0.05 -7.52 7.05
N PRO A 383 -0.95 -8.47 7.33
CA PRO A 383 -1.17 -9.58 6.42
C PRO A 383 -1.68 -9.12 5.05
N SER A 384 -1.12 -9.66 3.97
CA SER A 384 -1.70 -9.53 2.62
C SER A 384 -2.72 -10.65 2.46
N ARG A 385 -3.93 -10.46 3.01
CA ARG A 385 -5.02 -11.43 2.83
C ARG A 385 -6.29 -10.75 2.32
N SER A 386 -6.88 -11.35 1.30
CA SER A 386 -8.26 -11.11 0.92
C SER A 386 -9.19 -11.64 2.01
N GLY A 387 -10.07 -10.79 2.52
CA GLY A 387 -11.11 -11.19 3.47
C GLY A 387 -10.69 -11.06 4.93
N ASN A 388 -10.77 -9.83 5.45
CA ASN A 388 -11.39 -9.63 6.74
C ASN A 388 -12.86 -9.29 6.45
N VAL A 389 -13.79 -9.77 7.28
CA VAL A 389 -15.22 -9.41 7.34
C VAL A 389 -15.38 -7.94 6.89
N ILE A 390 -15.98 -7.58 5.75
CA ILE A 390 -17.02 -8.17 4.92
C ILE A 390 -16.56 -8.04 3.43
N ASN A 391 -17.03 -8.88 2.50
CA ASN A 391 -16.65 -8.83 1.07
C ASN A 391 -17.77 -8.27 0.18
N ALA A 392 -17.38 -7.73 -1.00
CA ALA A 392 -17.73 -8.26 -2.32
C ALA A 392 -17.55 -7.27 -3.49
N SER A 393 -16.37 -6.66 -3.70
CA SER A 393 -15.80 -6.53 -5.06
C SER A 393 -14.45 -5.80 -5.04
N SER A 394 -13.38 -6.59 -5.11
CA SER A 394 -12.01 -6.27 -5.51
C SER A 394 -11.21 -5.19 -4.74
N GLN A 395 -10.15 -5.69 -4.08
CA GLN A 395 -8.87 -5.00 -3.85
C GLN A 395 -8.82 -3.78 -2.93
N ARG A 396 -9.11 -3.92 -1.63
CA ARG A 396 -8.50 -3.05 -0.59
C ARG A 396 -8.22 -3.85 0.67
N GLU A 397 -6.93 -4.01 0.96
CA GLU A 397 -6.38 -4.82 2.04
C GLU A 397 -6.75 -4.24 3.41
N TYR A 398 -7.03 -5.10 4.39
CA TYR A 398 -7.33 -4.70 5.77
C TYR A 398 -6.09 -4.91 6.64
N PHE A 399 -5.69 -3.86 7.36
CA PHE A 399 -4.39 -3.78 8.05
C PHE A 399 -4.55 -3.87 9.57
N TYR A 400 -4.33 -5.02 10.21
CA TYR A 400 -3.85 -4.98 11.60
C TYR A 400 -2.32 -4.98 11.57
N THR A 401 -1.71 -3.99 12.23
CA THR A 401 -0.26 -3.90 12.34
C THR A 401 0.26 -4.69 13.52
N PHE A 402 1.26 -5.54 13.31
CA PHE A 402 1.87 -6.33 14.37
C PHE A 402 3.39 -6.32 14.34
N ASP A 403 4.00 -6.38 15.52
CA ASP A 403 5.45 -6.56 15.69
C ASP A 403 5.77 -8.05 15.87
N LEU A 404 6.58 -8.62 14.98
CA LEU A 404 7.02 -10.03 15.04
C LEU A 404 7.66 -10.40 16.37
N ALA A 405 8.32 -9.46 17.06
CA ALA A 405 8.93 -9.74 18.37
C ALA A 405 7.90 -10.15 19.44
N ASN A 406 6.61 -9.91 19.18
CA ASN A 406 5.49 -10.23 20.07
C ASN A 406 4.74 -11.51 19.67
N TYR A 407 5.16 -12.19 18.59
CA TYR A 407 4.48 -13.37 18.05
C TYR A 407 5.20 -14.66 18.40
N LEU A 408 4.43 -15.64 18.87
CA LEU A 408 4.94 -16.98 19.19
C LEU A 408 5.01 -17.84 17.93
N THR A 409 4.13 -17.58 16.96
CA THR A 409 4.10 -18.27 15.67
C THR A 409 3.91 -17.26 14.55
N ILE A 410 4.34 -17.62 13.35
CA ILE A 410 4.04 -16.84 12.14
C ILE A 410 2.60 -17.07 11.66
N ASN A 411 1.75 -17.82 12.38
CA ASN A 411 0.37 -18.02 11.95
C ASN A 411 -0.50 -16.81 12.29
N ASP A 412 -1.38 -16.45 11.36
CA ASP A 412 -2.39 -15.44 11.62
C ASP A 412 -3.29 -15.85 12.79
N PRO A 413 -3.71 -14.90 13.62
CA PRO A 413 -4.68 -15.19 14.65
C PRO A 413 -5.98 -15.74 14.06
N VAL A 414 -6.45 -16.86 14.60
CA VAL A 414 -7.79 -17.40 14.35
C VAL A 414 -8.80 -16.49 15.04
N PRO A 415 -9.77 -15.90 14.32
CA PRO A 415 -10.80 -15.09 14.95
C PRO A 415 -11.67 -15.92 15.88
N VAL A 416 -11.93 -15.36 17.06
CA VAL A 416 -12.81 -15.95 18.07
C VAL A 416 -13.86 -14.93 18.44
N LYS A 417 -15.13 -15.35 18.45
CA LYS A 417 -16.27 -14.50 18.80
C LYS A 417 -17.16 -15.11 19.87
N TYR A 418 -17.76 -14.26 20.69
CA TYR A 418 -18.77 -14.62 21.69
C TYR A 418 -19.84 -13.52 21.73
N LYS A 419 -21.13 -13.89 21.69
CA LYS A 419 -22.26 -12.95 21.69
C LYS A 419 -22.18 -11.79 20.68
N GLY A 420 -21.52 -12.02 19.54
CA GLY A 420 -21.36 -11.04 18.46
C GLY A 420 -20.08 -10.20 18.56
N GLU A 421 -19.39 -10.24 19.70
CA GLU A 421 -18.16 -9.52 19.95
C GLU A 421 -16.93 -10.37 19.57
N TYR A 422 -15.90 -9.72 19.01
CA TYR A 422 -14.63 -10.37 18.70
C TYR A 422 -13.62 -10.20 19.84
N MET A 423 -12.82 -11.24 20.07
CA MET A 423 -11.70 -11.17 20.99
C MET A 423 -10.71 -10.08 20.56
N GLN A 424 -10.37 -9.19 21.50
CA GLN A 424 -9.36 -8.16 21.30
C GLN A 424 -8.01 -8.66 21.81
N PHE A 425 -6.98 -8.65 20.97
CA PHE A 425 -5.66 -9.19 21.30
C PHE A 425 -4.66 -8.06 21.61
N GLN A 426 -3.82 -8.25 22.63
CA GLN A 426 -2.72 -7.32 22.98
C GLN A 426 -1.34 -7.77 22.45
N GLY A 427 -1.29 -8.83 21.65
CA GLY A 427 -0.07 -9.41 21.05
C GLY A 427 -0.45 -10.61 20.18
N GLN A 428 0.33 -11.72 20.18
CA GLN A 428 -0.11 -12.97 19.55
C GLN A 428 -1.55 -13.31 19.96
N GLY A 429 -2.44 -13.41 18.97
CA GLY A 429 -3.82 -13.85 19.18
C GLY A 429 -3.94 -15.37 19.13
N THR A 430 -5.16 -15.88 19.15
CA THR A 430 -5.44 -17.32 19.07
C THR A 430 -4.76 -17.94 17.85
N PHE A 431 -4.04 -19.05 17.94
CA PHE A 431 -3.32 -19.63 16.79
C PHE A 431 -3.44 -21.15 16.75
N ARG A 432 -3.21 -21.72 15.57
CA ARG A 432 -3.16 -23.17 15.37
C ARG A 432 -1.70 -23.65 15.41
N ALA A 433 -1.40 -24.63 16.26
CA ALA A 433 -0.12 -25.33 16.29
C ALA A 433 -0.08 -26.44 15.20
N MET A 434 1.10 -27.02 14.95
CA MET A 434 1.29 -28.03 13.89
C MET A 434 0.45 -29.29 14.10
N ASP A 435 0.18 -29.64 15.35
CA ASP A 435 -0.71 -30.74 15.76
C ASP A 435 -2.21 -30.40 15.61
N SER A 436 -2.52 -29.25 15.00
CA SER A 436 -3.87 -28.67 14.86
C SER A 436 -4.52 -28.19 16.16
N THR A 437 -3.83 -28.22 17.29
CA THR A 437 -4.31 -27.65 18.55
C THR A 437 -4.45 -26.14 18.42
N ILE A 438 -5.58 -25.59 18.87
CA ILE A 438 -5.85 -24.15 18.84
C ILE A 438 -5.54 -23.57 20.21
N TYR A 439 -4.47 -22.80 20.29
CA TYR A 439 -4.06 -22.10 21.50
C TYR A 439 -4.65 -20.70 21.50
N THR A 440 -5.11 -20.23 22.66
CA THR A 440 -5.68 -18.89 22.83
C THR A 440 -5.05 -18.21 24.03
N PRO A 441 -4.83 -16.89 24.01
CA PRO A 441 -4.39 -16.17 25.19
C PRO A 441 -5.53 -16.15 26.23
N VAL A 442 -5.23 -16.57 27.46
CA VAL A 442 -6.24 -16.88 28.49
C VAL A 442 -6.98 -15.63 28.94
N ASP A 443 -6.28 -14.52 29.21
CA ASP A 443 -6.90 -13.32 29.79
C ASP A 443 -7.88 -12.66 28.82
N GLU A 444 -7.53 -12.61 27.55
CA GLU A 444 -8.36 -12.03 26.51
C GLU A 444 -9.57 -12.90 26.22
N LEU A 445 -9.43 -14.23 26.28
CA LEU A 445 -10.59 -15.13 26.22
C LEU A 445 -11.53 -14.88 27.39
N VAL A 446 -11.00 -14.83 28.61
CA VAL A 446 -11.80 -14.67 29.81
C VAL A 446 -12.50 -13.32 29.84
N LYS A 447 -11.83 -12.26 29.38
CA LYS A 447 -12.44 -10.95 29.16
C LYS A 447 -13.57 -11.00 28.12
N LEU A 448 -13.38 -11.72 27.01
CA LEU A 448 -14.40 -11.84 25.97
C LEU A 448 -15.68 -12.54 26.49
N ILE A 449 -15.54 -13.55 27.34
CA ILE A 449 -16.68 -14.31 27.89
C ILE A 449 -17.22 -13.71 29.20
N ASP A 450 -16.80 -12.51 29.59
CA ASP A 450 -17.16 -11.88 30.87
C ASP A 450 -16.87 -12.75 32.10
N GLY A 451 -15.75 -13.49 32.07
CA GLY A 451 -15.31 -14.36 33.16
C GLY A 451 -14.25 -13.74 34.08
N ASN A 452 -13.62 -14.58 34.90
CA ASN A 452 -12.52 -14.17 35.80
C ASN A 452 -11.38 -15.21 35.81
N VAL A 453 -10.13 -14.75 35.97
CA VAL A 453 -8.94 -15.60 36.15
C VAL A 453 -8.39 -15.39 37.56
N ASN A 454 -8.38 -16.47 38.35
CA ASN A 454 -7.69 -16.50 39.63
C ASN A 454 -6.30 -17.11 39.44
N ARG A 455 -5.26 -16.39 39.87
CA ARG A 455 -3.86 -16.83 39.80
C ARG A 455 -3.31 -17.00 41.21
N SER A 456 -2.98 -18.24 41.57
CA SER A 456 -2.15 -18.52 42.72
C SER A 456 -0.77 -18.99 42.24
N LYS A 457 0.15 -19.21 43.17
CA LYS A 457 1.50 -19.70 42.86
C LYS A 457 1.49 -21.10 42.22
N ASP A 458 0.46 -21.89 42.51
CA ASP A 458 0.40 -23.32 42.15
C ASP A 458 -0.73 -23.64 41.17
N GLU A 459 -1.69 -22.74 40.99
CA GLU A 459 -2.86 -22.97 40.12
C GLU A 459 -3.35 -21.71 39.43
N ILE A 460 -3.88 -21.91 38.22
CA ILE A 460 -4.59 -20.88 37.45
C ILE A 460 -5.99 -21.40 37.19
N ILE A 461 -6.99 -20.69 37.68
CA ILE A 461 -8.39 -21.08 37.59
C ILE A 461 -9.14 -20.07 36.73
N VAL A 462 -9.75 -20.54 35.66
CA VAL A 462 -10.68 -19.78 34.83
C VAL A 462 -12.10 -19.99 35.36
N LYS A 463 -12.85 -18.90 35.54
CA LYS A 463 -14.24 -18.92 35.99
C LYS A 463 -15.15 -18.21 34.99
N TYR A 464 -16.31 -18.79 34.78
CA TYR A 464 -17.41 -18.20 34.01
C TYR A 464 -18.71 -18.61 34.69
N GLN A 465 -19.51 -17.62 35.11
CA GLN A 465 -20.70 -17.85 35.94
C GLN A 465 -20.38 -18.72 37.18
N ASP A 466 -21.13 -19.81 37.39
CA ASP A 466 -20.94 -20.78 38.47
C ASP A 466 -19.91 -21.88 38.14
N LYS A 467 -19.32 -21.85 36.93
CA LYS A 467 -18.36 -22.87 36.47
C LYS A 467 -16.92 -22.42 36.68
N SER A 468 -16.06 -23.38 36.99
CA SER A 468 -14.63 -23.17 37.17
C SER A 468 -13.81 -24.29 36.54
N PHE A 469 -12.69 -23.93 35.93
CA PHE A 469 -11.75 -24.86 35.32
C PHE A 469 -10.31 -24.52 35.70
N THR A 470 -9.59 -25.48 36.28
CA THR A 470 -8.17 -25.34 36.65
C THR A 470 -7.28 -25.74 35.48
N LEU A 471 -6.40 -24.83 35.05
CA LEU A 471 -5.51 -25.06 33.92
C LEU A 471 -4.37 -26.03 34.29
N ASN A 472 -4.25 -27.15 33.57
CA ASN A 472 -3.11 -28.05 33.72
C ASN A 472 -1.78 -27.36 33.28
N PRO A 473 -0.79 -27.19 34.18
CA PRO A 473 0.48 -26.54 33.86
C PRO A 473 1.22 -27.11 32.65
N ALA A 474 1.14 -28.42 32.41
CA ALA A 474 1.85 -29.09 31.31
C ALA A 474 1.35 -28.68 29.91
N LYS A 475 0.17 -28.06 29.81
CA LYS A 475 -0.42 -27.59 28.54
C LYS A 475 -0.36 -26.08 28.37
N GLN A 476 0.21 -25.37 29.33
CA GLN A 476 0.34 -23.91 29.28
C GLN A 476 1.56 -23.53 28.44
N ILE A 477 1.41 -22.52 27.58
CA ILE A 477 2.54 -21.87 26.92
C ILE A 477 2.70 -20.49 27.50
N MET A 478 3.87 -20.23 28.09
CA MET A 478 4.24 -18.91 28.58
C MET A 478 5.01 -18.16 27.50
N TRP A 479 4.46 -17.04 27.04
CA TRP A 479 5.11 -16.18 26.06
C TRP A 479 4.86 -14.70 26.39
N LYS A 480 5.93 -13.92 26.59
CA LYS A 480 5.86 -12.48 26.89
C LYS A 480 4.88 -12.17 28.03
N ASN A 481 4.97 -12.93 29.12
CA ASN A 481 4.09 -12.83 30.29
C ASN A 481 2.60 -13.10 30.01
N ARG A 482 2.27 -13.74 28.89
CA ARG A 482 0.91 -14.19 28.56
C ARG A 482 0.87 -15.71 28.58
N ILE A 483 -0.22 -16.24 29.11
CA ILE A 483 -0.50 -17.67 29.13
C ILE A 483 -1.36 -17.99 27.91
N TYR A 484 -0.92 -18.94 27.10
CA TYR A 484 -1.74 -19.55 26.07
C TYR A 484 -2.11 -20.95 26.49
N TYR A 485 -3.34 -21.35 26.17
CA TYR A 485 -3.89 -22.66 26.50
C TYR A 485 -4.75 -23.20 25.37
N PRO A 486 -4.94 -24.53 25.25
CA PRO A 486 -5.90 -25.11 24.32
C PRO A 486 -7.31 -24.54 24.52
N LEU A 487 -7.78 -23.77 23.53
CA LEU A 487 -9.06 -23.04 23.58
C LEU A 487 -10.24 -23.96 23.89
N ARG A 488 -10.31 -25.11 23.20
CA ARG A 488 -11.40 -26.09 23.38
C ARG A 488 -11.45 -26.63 24.81
N GLU A 489 -10.31 -26.80 25.47
CA GLU A 489 -10.26 -27.34 26.84
C GLU A 489 -10.80 -26.32 27.85
N ILE A 490 -10.43 -25.04 27.73
CA ILE A 490 -11.01 -23.99 28.59
C ILE A 490 -12.52 -23.95 28.44
N LEU A 491 -13.00 -23.85 27.19
CA LEU A 491 -14.43 -23.72 26.92
C LEU A 491 -15.21 -24.91 27.46
N THR A 492 -14.76 -26.14 27.17
CA THR A 492 -15.40 -27.36 27.68
C THR A 492 -15.41 -27.38 29.22
N GLY A 493 -14.28 -26.98 29.83
CA GLY A 493 -14.14 -26.92 31.28
C GLY A 493 -15.08 -25.92 31.97
N VAL A 494 -15.46 -24.83 31.29
CA VAL A 494 -16.46 -23.86 31.78
C VAL A 494 -17.84 -24.05 31.17
N SER A 495 -18.14 -25.21 30.59
CA SER A 495 -19.43 -25.56 29.98
C SER A 495 -19.84 -24.70 28.77
N LEU A 496 -18.88 -24.10 28.06
CA LEU A 496 -19.10 -23.43 26.78
C LEU A 496 -18.70 -24.36 25.61
N LYS A 497 -19.26 -24.11 24.44
CA LYS A 497 -18.98 -24.88 23.22
C LYS A 497 -18.29 -24.03 22.18
N LEU A 498 -17.43 -24.68 21.39
CA LEU A 498 -16.75 -24.07 20.25
C LEU A 498 -17.37 -24.62 18.96
N LEU A 499 -18.11 -23.78 18.26
CA LEU A 499 -18.56 -24.05 16.91
C LEU A 499 -17.53 -23.53 15.93
N VAL A 500 -17.24 -24.37 14.94
CA VAL A 500 -16.48 -23.94 13.78
C VAL A 500 -17.48 -23.49 12.74
N GLU A 501 -17.58 -22.19 12.53
CA GLU A 501 -18.43 -21.65 11.48
C GLU A 501 -17.65 -21.73 10.17
N SER A 502 -18.03 -22.67 9.30
CA SER A 502 -17.55 -22.69 7.93
C SER A 502 -18.15 -21.48 7.22
N ASN A 503 -17.37 -20.43 7.04
CA ASN A 503 -17.73 -19.37 6.13
C ASN A 503 -17.46 -19.88 4.70
N PRO A 504 -18.48 -20.13 3.87
CA PRO A 504 -18.29 -20.66 2.51
C PRO A 504 -17.55 -19.68 1.57
N GLN A 505 -17.29 -18.45 2.02
CA GLN A 505 -16.52 -17.44 1.29
C GLN A 505 -15.13 -17.15 1.89
N ALA A 506 -14.82 -17.69 3.07
CA ALA A 506 -13.45 -17.69 3.57
C ALA A 506 -12.67 -18.78 2.80
N ALA A 507 -11.39 -18.53 2.51
CA ALA A 507 -10.52 -19.61 2.05
C ALA A 507 -10.57 -20.76 3.07
N GLU A 508 -10.45 -22.02 2.63
CA GLU A 508 -10.65 -23.22 3.48
C GLU A 508 -9.82 -23.22 4.78
N ASP A 509 -8.77 -22.39 4.84
CA ASP A 509 -7.88 -22.20 5.98
C ASP A 509 -8.42 -21.23 7.07
N TRP A 510 -9.53 -20.53 6.83
CA TRP A 510 -10.17 -19.62 7.79
C TRP A 510 -11.54 -20.14 8.25
N LYS A 511 -11.48 -21.04 9.22
CA LYS A 511 -12.61 -21.53 10.02
C LYS A 511 -12.78 -20.61 11.23
N GLU A 512 -13.79 -19.74 11.20
CA GLU A 512 -14.12 -18.88 12.34
C GLU A 512 -14.52 -19.73 13.56
N LEU A 513 -14.15 -19.25 14.74
CA LEU A 513 -14.46 -19.93 15.99
C LEU A 513 -15.54 -19.13 16.74
N LYS A 514 -16.74 -19.70 16.81
CA LYS A 514 -17.86 -19.13 17.55
C LYS A 514 -18.00 -19.85 18.88
N ILE A 515 -17.89 -19.10 19.96
CA ILE A 515 -18.22 -19.58 21.31
C ILE A 515 -19.73 -19.45 21.49
N VAL A 516 -20.36 -20.50 21.99
CA VAL A 516 -21.78 -20.53 22.35
C VAL A 516 -21.96 -21.16 23.73
N ASP A 517 -23.02 -20.75 24.42
CA ASP A 517 -23.44 -21.34 25.70
C ASP A 517 -23.92 -22.80 25.53
#